data_AF-A0A3C0G021-F1
#
_entry.id   AF-A0A3C0G021-F1
#
_cell.length_a   1.000
_cell.length_b   1.000
_cell.length_c   1.000
_cell.angle_alpha   90.00
_cell.angle_beta   90.00
_cell.angle_gamma   90.00
#
_symmetry.space_group_name_H-M   'P 1'
#
loop_
_entity.id
_entity.type
_entity.pdbx_description
1 polymer ?
#
loop_
_entity_poly.entity_id
_entity_poly.type
_entity_poly.pdbx_seq_one_letter_code
_entity_poly.pdbx_strand_id
1 'polypeptide(L)'
;PIIYSFHPDVVSFLNDKKEEGAAYDVQNNAALYNMLPRWVIDEDVDEGGEIKNLTQIMASYFDTLHLQIHSLSTLREATYSTYASASVSSSAKPLPFADKLLEGLGLKAPELFVDSEIIEKLTSRDEKRNFEEELHDIKNLIYHNIYNNLAYIYKSKGTEKSFRNLIRCFGIDDELVRFNIYGENALYKLRDNYRSTVVNKNVINFDNPDRFSANIYQYPSGSEIGYLTGSTALT
;
A
#
# COMPACT_ATOMS: atom_id res chain seq x y z
N PRO A 1 2.92 33.24 6.64
CA PRO A 1 1.91 32.18 6.82
C PRO A 1 0.64 32.77 7.45
N ILE A 2 -0.49 32.68 6.74
CA ILE A 2 -1.79 33.11 7.27
C ILE A 2 -2.30 31.98 8.16
N ILE A 3 -2.32 32.22 9.47
CA ILE A 3 -2.56 31.18 10.49
C ILE A 3 -4.00 31.26 11.04
N TYR A 4 -4.75 32.33 10.73
CA TYR A 4 -6.03 32.63 11.38
C TYR A 4 -7.16 32.95 10.40
N SER A 5 -8.36 32.47 10.73
CA SER A 5 -9.60 32.64 9.95
C SER A 5 -10.16 34.06 9.95
N PHE A 6 -9.74 34.91 10.89
CA PHE A 6 -10.17 36.32 11.01
C PHE A 6 -9.22 37.32 10.33
N HIS A 7 -8.21 36.84 9.62
CA HIS A 7 -7.31 37.72 8.88
C HIS A 7 -8.09 38.44 7.75
N PRO A 8 -7.93 39.77 7.58
CA PRO A 8 -8.69 40.55 6.60
C PRO A 8 -8.65 39.96 5.19
N ASP A 9 -7.47 39.49 4.76
CA ASP A 9 -7.29 38.86 3.44
C ASP A 9 -8.04 37.53 3.26
N VAL A 10 -8.26 36.77 4.34
CA VAL A 10 -9.04 35.52 4.29
C VAL A 10 -10.53 35.84 4.21
N VAL A 11 -10.97 36.84 4.98
CA VAL A 11 -12.36 37.29 4.98
C VAL A 11 -12.74 37.91 3.64
N SER A 12 -11.86 38.73 3.05
CA SER A 12 -12.08 39.31 1.73
C SER A 12 -12.13 38.23 0.65
N PHE A 13 -11.19 37.29 0.65
CA PHE A 13 -11.19 36.16 -0.29
C PHE A 13 -12.44 35.29 -0.14
N LEU A 14 -12.87 35.01 1.10
CA LEU A 14 -14.08 34.22 1.35
C LEU A 14 -15.32 34.94 0.83
N ASN A 15 -15.44 36.25 1.02
CA ASN A 15 -16.55 37.03 0.50
C ASN A 15 -16.54 37.07 -1.04
N ASP A 16 -15.37 37.28 -1.65
CA ASP A 16 -15.19 37.26 -3.10
C ASP A 16 -15.61 35.91 -3.69
N LYS A 17 -15.18 34.79 -3.08
CA LYS A 17 -15.60 33.44 -3.49
C LYS A 17 -17.07 33.14 -3.27
N LYS A 18 -17.70 33.71 -2.23
CA LYS A 18 -19.15 33.60 -2.05
C LYS A 18 -19.92 34.35 -3.13
N GLU A 19 -19.47 35.53 -3.50
CA GLU A 19 -20.10 36.33 -4.55
C GLU A 19 -19.95 35.67 -5.93
N GLU A 20 -18.75 35.17 -6.23
CA GLU A 20 -18.48 34.38 -7.44
C GLU A 20 -19.36 33.12 -7.50
N GLY A 21 -19.50 32.40 -6.39
CA GLY A 21 -20.38 31.23 -6.28
C GLY A 21 -21.86 31.58 -6.49
N ALA A 22 -22.36 32.64 -5.85
CA ALA A 22 -23.74 33.07 -6.01
C ALA A 22 -24.05 33.51 -7.46
N ALA A 23 -23.11 34.20 -8.11
CA ALA A 23 -23.25 34.59 -9.50
C ALA A 23 -23.27 33.36 -10.43
N TYR A 24 -22.41 32.37 -10.16
CA TYR A 24 -22.39 31.12 -10.90
C TYR A 24 -23.70 30.34 -10.74
N ASP A 25 -24.22 30.21 -9.52
CA ASP A 25 -25.47 29.47 -9.24
C ASP A 25 -26.67 30.05 -10.00
N VAL A 26 -26.77 31.38 -10.09
CA VAL A 26 -27.84 32.06 -10.82
C VAL A 26 -27.69 31.92 -12.34
N GLN A 27 -26.45 31.97 -12.85
CA GLN A 27 -26.18 31.92 -14.29
C GLN A 27 -26.10 30.49 -14.83
N ASN A 28 -25.96 29.50 -13.96
CA ASN A 28 -25.83 28.11 -14.36
C ASN A 28 -27.17 27.55 -14.86
N ASN A 29 -27.34 27.59 -16.18
CA ASN A 29 -28.49 26.97 -16.85
C ASN A 29 -28.53 25.44 -16.71
N ALA A 30 -27.42 24.80 -16.33
CA ALA A 30 -27.36 23.37 -16.05
C ALA A 30 -27.64 23.03 -14.57
N ALA A 31 -28.00 24.01 -13.73
CA ALA A 31 -28.45 23.75 -12.38
C ALA A 31 -29.73 22.90 -12.40
N LEU A 32 -29.79 21.87 -11.56
CA LEU A 32 -30.90 20.92 -11.53
C LEU A 32 -32.24 21.59 -11.21
N TYR A 33 -32.21 22.64 -10.40
CA TYR A 33 -33.38 23.47 -10.09
C TYR A 33 -33.96 24.16 -11.34
N ASN A 34 -33.10 24.61 -12.26
CA ASN A 34 -33.49 25.29 -13.49
C ASN A 34 -34.00 24.34 -14.58
N MET A 35 -33.93 23.02 -14.37
CA MET A 35 -34.51 22.01 -15.27
C MET A 35 -36.00 21.78 -15.02
N LEU A 36 -36.52 22.25 -13.88
CA LEU A 36 -37.95 22.16 -13.57
C LEU A 36 -38.76 23.16 -14.41
N PRO A 37 -40.02 22.83 -14.77
CA PRO A 37 -40.89 23.79 -15.43
C PRO A 37 -41.07 25.07 -14.61
N ARG A 38 -41.09 26.23 -15.26
CA ARG A 38 -41.17 27.55 -14.59
C ARG A 38 -42.33 27.68 -13.61
N TRP A 39 -43.49 27.12 -13.93
CA TRP A 39 -44.67 27.19 -13.05
C TRP A 39 -44.40 26.54 -11.68
N VAL A 40 -43.59 25.48 -11.61
CA VAL A 40 -43.19 24.82 -10.36
C VAL A 40 -42.23 25.71 -9.56
N ILE A 41 -41.32 26.37 -10.27
CA ILE A 41 -40.31 27.25 -9.67
C ILE A 41 -40.98 28.48 -9.06
N ASP A 42 -41.94 29.08 -9.77
CA ASP A 42 -42.67 30.25 -9.31
C ASP A 42 -43.54 29.90 -8.09
N GLU A 43 -44.22 28.74 -8.10
CA GLU A 43 -44.97 28.24 -6.94
C GLU A 43 -44.07 27.92 -5.73
N ASP A 44 -42.89 27.33 -5.94
CA ASP A 44 -41.95 27.03 -4.84
C ASP A 44 -41.40 28.29 -4.18
N VAL A 45 -41.16 29.35 -4.95
CA VAL A 45 -40.71 30.65 -4.42
C VAL A 45 -41.79 31.28 -3.52
N ASP A 46 -43.06 31.09 -3.87
CA ASP A 46 -44.19 31.63 -3.11
C ASP A 46 -44.59 30.75 -1.90
N GLU A 47 -44.38 29.43 -1.97
CA GLU A 47 -44.80 28.45 -0.94
C GLU A 47 -43.69 28.00 0.03
N GLY A 48 -42.47 28.58 -0.06
CA GLY A 48 -41.45 28.42 0.99
C GLY A 48 -40.19 27.63 0.62
N GLY A 49 -39.99 27.28 -0.65
CA GLY A 49 -38.70 26.80 -1.16
C GLY A 49 -38.36 25.34 -0.82
N GLU A 50 -39.35 24.50 -0.55
CA GLU A 50 -39.11 23.09 -0.18
C GLU A 50 -38.55 22.29 -1.36
N ILE A 51 -38.93 22.62 -2.60
CA ILE A 51 -38.39 21.99 -3.81
C ILE A 51 -36.93 22.42 -4.00
N LYS A 52 -36.61 23.69 -3.73
CA LYS A 52 -35.22 24.17 -3.71
C LYS A 52 -34.36 23.42 -2.68
N ASN A 53 -34.88 23.20 -1.47
CA ASN A 53 -34.17 22.42 -0.44
C ASN A 53 -33.98 20.95 -0.87
N LEU A 54 -35.00 20.33 -1.44
CA LEU A 54 -34.91 18.95 -1.95
C LEU A 54 -33.91 18.83 -3.10
N THR A 55 -33.94 19.75 -4.06
CA THR A 55 -33.00 19.75 -5.19
C THR A 55 -31.56 19.96 -4.73
N GLN A 56 -31.32 20.76 -3.68
CA GLN A 56 -30.01 20.88 -3.05
C GLN A 56 -29.55 19.57 -2.41
N ILE A 57 -30.44 18.85 -1.69
CA ILE A 57 -30.12 17.53 -1.13
C ILE A 57 -29.77 16.55 -2.26
N MET A 58 -30.56 16.50 -3.33
CA MET A 58 -30.29 15.66 -4.49
C MET A 58 -28.95 16.01 -5.15
N ALA A 59 -28.63 17.29 -5.31
CA ALA A 59 -27.35 17.74 -5.84
C ALA A 59 -26.17 17.27 -4.97
N SER A 60 -26.26 17.44 -3.64
CA SER A 60 -25.22 16.95 -2.71
C SER A 60 -25.00 15.43 -2.78
N TYR A 61 -26.08 14.67 -3.01
CA TYR A 61 -26.00 13.24 -3.19
C TYR A 61 -25.32 12.89 -4.52
N PHE A 62 -25.64 13.60 -5.60
CA PHE A 62 -24.96 13.41 -6.89
C PHE A 62 -23.48 13.78 -6.86
N ASP A 63 -23.08 14.82 -6.12
CA ASP A 63 -21.66 15.13 -5.90
C ASP A 63 -20.97 13.99 -5.17
N THR A 64 -21.61 13.46 -4.12
CA THR A 64 -21.10 12.29 -3.38
C THR A 64 -20.96 11.08 -4.31
N LEU A 65 -21.97 10.80 -5.13
CA LEU A 65 -21.93 9.72 -6.11
C LEU A 65 -20.84 9.93 -7.17
N HIS A 66 -20.64 11.16 -7.64
CA HIS A 66 -19.61 11.47 -8.61
C HIS A 66 -18.21 11.19 -8.05
N LEU A 67 -17.96 11.62 -6.80
CA LEU A 67 -16.72 11.30 -6.09
C LEU A 67 -16.54 9.79 -5.91
N GLN A 68 -17.60 9.07 -5.56
CA GLN A 68 -17.56 7.62 -5.45
C GLN A 68 -17.23 6.96 -6.80
N ILE A 69 -17.87 7.36 -7.90
CA ILE A 69 -17.60 6.84 -9.25
C ILE A 69 -16.15 7.14 -9.66
N HIS A 70 -15.66 8.35 -9.38
CA HIS A 70 -14.28 8.71 -9.62
C HIS A 70 -13.33 7.80 -8.82
N SER A 71 -13.62 7.57 -7.53
CA SER A 71 -12.83 6.67 -6.69
C SER A 71 -12.85 5.22 -7.18
N LEU A 72 -13.95 4.74 -7.78
CA LEU A 72 -14.02 3.39 -8.35
C LEU A 72 -13.02 3.20 -9.49
N SER A 73 -12.77 4.25 -10.29
CA SER A 73 -11.80 4.19 -11.38
C SER A 73 -10.35 4.05 -10.88
N THR A 74 -10.04 4.62 -9.70
CA THR A 74 -8.70 4.57 -9.11
C THR A 74 -8.44 3.27 -8.35
N LEU A 75 -9.47 2.50 -7.97
CA LEU A 75 -9.31 1.21 -7.26
C LEU A 75 -8.49 0.16 -8.01
N ARG A 76 -8.41 0.24 -9.34
CA ARG A 76 -7.67 -0.73 -10.16
C ARG A 76 -6.17 -0.43 -10.24
N GLU A 77 -5.76 0.76 -9.84
CA GLU A 77 -4.36 1.19 -9.98
C GLU A 77 -3.45 0.37 -9.06
N ALA A 78 -2.33 -0.12 -9.61
CA ALA A 78 -1.33 -0.86 -8.85
C ALA A 78 -0.58 0.11 -7.94
N THR A 79 -1.10 0.30 -6.73
CA THR A 79 -0.47 1.15 -5.73
C THR A 79 0.54 0.32 -4.94
N TYR A 80 1.82 0.62 -5.15
CA TYR A 80 2.83 0.26 -4.17
C TYR A 80 2.63 1.24 -3.02
N SER A 81 1.86 0.85 -2.01
CA SER A 81 1.93 1.51 -0.71
C SER A 81 3.35 1.24 -0.21
N THR A 82 4.28 2.10 -0.58
CA THR A 82 5.45 2.30 0.26
C THR A 82 4.88 2.59 1.65
N TYR A 83 5.51 2.06 2.69
CA TYR A 83 5.27 2.40 4.09
C TYR A 83 5.51 3.92 4.40
N ALA A 84 5.45 4.77 3.38
CA ALA A 84 5.75 6.18 3.33
C ALA A 84 4.88 6.86 2.25
N SER A 85 3.56 6.78 2.37
CA SER A 85 2.68 7.89 2.01
C SER A 85 2.21 8.53 3.31
N ALA A 86 3.11 9.35 3.86
CA ALA A 86 2.97 10.05 5.13
C ALA A 86 2.08 11.28 5.00
N SER A 87 0.84 11.10 4.54
CA SER A 87 -0.24 12.04 4.80
C SER A 87 -1.54 11.28 4.90
N VAL A 88 -2.05 11.19 6.13
CA VAL A 88 -3.27 10.50 6.57
C VAL A 88 -3.05 9.05 7.05
N SER A 89 -2.77 8.98 8.36
CA SER A 89 -3.02 7.87 9.28
C SER A 89 -2.05 6.69 9.25
N SER A 90 -1.42 6.49 10.41
CA SER A 90 -0.51 5.43 10.84
C SER A 90 -1.16 4.04 10.93
N SER A 91 -1.96 3.66 9.93
CA SER A 91 -2.45 2.30 9.68
C SER A 91 -3.12 2.32 8.30
N ALA A 92 -2.33 2.21 7.23
CA ALA A 92 -2.87 2.04 5.90
C ALA A 92 -3.45 0.63 5.80
N LYS A 93 -4.72 0.46 6.20
CA LYS A 93 -5.39 -0.83 6.09
C LYS A 93 -5.41 -1.27 4.61
N PRO A 94 -5.08 -2.54 4.33
CA PRO A 94 -5.10 -3.05 2.97
C PRO A 94 -6.54 -3.08 2.43
N LEU A 95 -6.68 -3.05 1.10
CA LEU A 95 -7.98 -3.07 0.45
C LEU A 95 -8.76 -4.36 0.82
N PRO A 96 -9.99 -4.26 1.32
CA PRO A 96 -10.74 -5.44 1.82
C PRO A 96 -11.22 -6.39 0.72
N PHE A 97 -11.07 -6.00 -0.55
CA PHE A 97 -11.49 -6.75 -1.74
C PHE A 97 -10.31 -7.08 -2.68
N ALA A 98 -9.10 -7.14 -2.14
CA ALA A 98 -7.90 -7.49 -2.92
C ALA A 98 -8.01 -8.88 -3.60
N ASP A 99 -8.82 -9.78 -3.05
CA ASP A 99 -9.19 -11.06 -3.64
C ASP A 99 -9.89 -10.91 -5.01
N LYS A 100 -10.86 -10.00 -5.11
CA LYS A 100 -11.59 -9.70 -6.35
C LYS A 100 -10.69 -9.05 -7.39
N LEU A 101 -9.72 -8.24 -6.95
CA LEU A 101 -8.73 -7.64 -7.86
C LEU A 101 -7.85 -8.71 -8.50
N LEU A 102 -7.40 -9.71 -7.72
CA LEU A 102 -6.67 -10.85 -8.24
C LEU A 102 -7.51 -11.71 -9.19
N GLU A 103 -8.75 -12.00 -8.81
CA GLU A 103 -9.67 -12.79 -9.62
C GLU A 103 -9.99 -12.09 -10.96
N GLY A 104 -10.14 -10.76 -10.95
CA GLY A 104 -10.32 -9.95 -12.15
C GLY A 104 -9.15 -10.03 -13.14
N LEU A 105 -7.94 -10.37 -12.68
CA LEU A 105 -6.76 -10.62 -13.52
C LEU A 105 -6.55 -12.12 -13.83
N GLY A 106 -7.52 -12.97 -13.52
CA GLY A 106 -7.53 -14.38 -13.83
C GLY A 106 -6.76 -15.27 -12.84
N LEU A 107 -6.28 -14.72 -11.72
CA LEU A 107 -5.71 -15.51 -10.63
C LEU A 107 -6.81 -15.79 -9.61
N LYS A 108 -7.33 -17.02 -9.58
CA LYS A 108 -8.26 -17.44 -8.52
C LYS A 108 -7.48 -17.49 -7.19
N ALA A 109 -7.67 -16.46 -6.36
CA ALA A 109 -7.04 -16.40 -5.06
C ALA A 109 -7.63 -17.50 -4.16
N PRO A 110 -6.84 -18.48 -3.68
CA PRO A 110 -7.33 -19.44 -2.70
C PRO A 110 -7.60 -18.69 -1.40
N GLU A 111 -8.60 -19.11 -0.63
CA GLU A 111 -8.78 -18.57 0.72
C GLU A 111 -7.55 -18.88 1.58
N LEU A 112 -6.84 -17.84 2.01
CA LEU A 112 -5.74 -17.99 2.95
C LEU A 112 -6.30 -18.19 4.37
N PHE A 113 -5.63 -19.05 5.15
CA PHE A 113 -5.95 -19.40 6.55
C PHE A 113 -7.31 -20.11 6.75
N VAL A 114 -7.67 -21.04 5.86
CA VAL A 114 -8.89 -21.86 5.99
C VAL A 114 -8.94 -22.63 7.31
N ASP A 115 -7.78 -23.09 7.78
CA ASP A 115 -7.66 -23.90 9.00
C ASP A 115 -7.63 -23.07 10.30
N SER A 116 -7.66 -21.74 10.21
CA SER A 116 -7.77 -20.91 11.42
C SER A 116 -9.15 -21.07 12.05
N GLU A 117 -9.22 -21.19 13.37
CA GLU A 117 -10.52 -21.27 14.02
C GLU A 117 -11.29 -19.96 13.82
N ILE A 118 -12.62 -20.06 13.65
CA ILE A 118 -13.49 -18.91 13.44
C ILE A 118 -13.34 -17.89 14.58
N ILE A 119 -13.10 -18.39 15.81
CA ILE A 119 -12.90 -17.58 17.00
C ILE A 119 -11.56 -16.83 16.95
N GLU A 120 -10.48 -17.47 16.49
CA GLU A 120 -9.16 -16.82 16.37
C GLU A 120 -9.20 -15.68 15.34
N LYS A 121 -9.92 -15.89 14.24
CA LYS A 121 -10.11 -14.88 13.19
C LYS A 121 -10.97 -13.69 13.65
N LEU A 122 -11.96 -13.93 14.51
CA LEU A 122 -12.84 -12.88 15.04
C LEU A 122 -12.21 -12.13 16.21
N THR A 123 -11.49 -12.83 17.08
CA THR A 123 -10.90 -12.27 18.30
C THR A 123 -9.48 -11.78 18.11
N SER A 124 -8.91 -11.96 16.91
CA SER A 124 -7.53 -11.63 16.56
C SER A 124 -6.54 -12.11 17.61
N ARG A 125 -6.75 -13.35 18.08
CA ARG A 125 -6.00 -13.94 19.18
C ARG A 125 -6.01 -15.45 19.08
N ASP A 126 -4.84 -16.05 19.34
CA ASP A 126 -4.66 -17.48 19.60
C ASP A 126 -4.83 -17.75 21.10
N GLU A 127 -5.09 -18.99 21.51
CA GLU A 127 -5.25 -19.42 22.91
C GLU A 127 -4.14 -18.89 23.84
N LYS A 128 -2.94 -18.66 23.28
CA LYS A 128 -1.73 -18.27 24.01
C LYS A 128 -1.32 -16.80 23.82
N ARG A 129 -1.71 -16.13 22.74
CA ARG A 129 -1.14 -14.81 22.35
C ARG A 129 -2.14 -13.97 21.55
N ASN A 130 -2.19 -12.67 21.84
CA ASN A 130 -2.91 -11.68 21.03
C ASN A 130 -2.12 -11.39 19.74
N PHE A 131 -2.81 -11.26 18.60
CA PHE A 131 -2.20 -10.78 17.37
C PHE A 131 -2.11 -9.24 17.39
N GLU A 132 -1.06 -8.70 16.76
CA GLU A 132 -0.89 -7.24 16.60
C GLU A 132 -1.81 -6.69 15.51
N GLU A 133 -2.06 -7.48 14.46
CA GLU A 133 -2.93 -7.15 13.34
C GLU A 133 -4.01 -8.20 13.14
N GLU A 134 -5.14 -7.79 12.55
CA GLU A 134 -6.22 -8.70 12.22
C GLU A 134 -5.79 -9.67 11.10
N LEU A 135 -6.13 -10.95 11.24
CA LEU A 135 -5.80 -11.97 10.24
C LEU A 135 -6.37 -11.64 8.84
N HIS A 136 -7.51 -10.93 8.83
CA HIS A 136 -8.14 -10.43 7.62
C HIS A 136 -7.27 -9.37 6.92
N ASP A 137 -6.70 -8.43 7.67
CA ASP A 137 -5.84 -7.38 7.14
C ASP A 137 -4.56 -8.01 6.55
N ILE A 138 -3.93 -8.97 7.25
CA ILE A 138 -2.77 -9.72 6.73
C ILE A 138 -3.10 -10.47 5.43
N LYS A 139 -4.27 -11.13 5.37
CA LYS A 139 -4.74 -11.83 4.17
C LYS A 139 -4.86 -10.87 2.98
N ASN A 140 -5.46 -9.70 3.18
CA ASN A 140 -5.63 -8.70 2.13
C ASN A 140 -4.29 -8.07 1.71
N LEU A 141 -3.36 -7.89 2.65
CA LEU A 141 -2.01 -7.40 2.36
C LEU A 141 -1.26 -8.37 1.43
N ILE A 142 -1.32 -9.67 1.72
CA ILE A 142 -0.71 -10.70 0.85
C ILE A 142 -1.33 -10.65 -0.55
N TYR A 143 -2.66 -10.56 -0.66
CA TYR A 143 -3.32 -10.45 -1.96
C TYR A 143 -2.93 -9.20 -2.73
N HIS A 144 -2.81 -8.04 -2.05
CA HIS A 144 -2.37 -6.80 -2.66
C HIS A 144 -0.92 -6.90 -3.19
N ASN A 145 -0.01 -7.49 -2.41
CA ASN A 145 1.36 -7.72 -2.83
C ASN A 145 1.45 -8.65 -4.05
N ILE A 146 0.63 -9.70 -4.09
CA ILE A 146 0.52 -10.59 -5.26
C ILE A 146 -0.01 -9.81 -6.46
N TYR A 147 -1.04 -8.98 -6.29
CA TYR A 147 -1.65 -8.18 -7.36
C TYR A 147 -0.65 -7.24 -8.00
N ASN A 148 0.08 -6.48 -7.17
CA ASN A 148 1.11 -5.55 -7.63
C ASN A 148 2.22 -6.24 -8.43
N ASN A 149 2.64 -7.43 -8.00
CA ASN A 149 3.69 -8.20 -8.64
C ASN A 149 3.17 -9.18 -9.72
N LEU A 150 1.87 -9.23 -9.98
CA LEU A 150 1.24 -10.27 -10.78
C LEU A 150 1.75 -10.27 -12.23
N ALA A 151 1.96 -9.09 -12.81
CA ALA A 151 2.48 -8.94 -14.16
C ALA A 151 3.86 -9.63 -14.33
N TYR A 152 4.72 -9.52 -13.32
CA TYR A 152 6.04 -10.15 -13.33
C TYR A 152 5.98 -11.66 -13.08
N ILE A 153 5.09 -12.10 -12.19
CA ILE A 153 4.81 -13.52 -11.91
C ILE A 153 4.35 -14.21 -13.19
N TYR A 154 3.41 -13.60 -13.92
CA TYR A 154 2.90 -14.12 -15.20
C TYR A 154 3.96 -14.11 -16.30
N LYS A 155 4.78 -13.05 -16.42
CA LYS A 155 5.86 -12.99 -17.41
C LYS A 155 6.89 -14.10 -17.23
N SER A 156 7.12 -14.56 -15.99
CA SER A 156 8.12 -15.58 -15.65
C SER A 156 7.52 -16.96 -15.36
N LYS A 157 6.23 -17.18 -15.64
CA LYS A 157 5.49 -18.40 -15.31
C LYS A 157 6.24 -19.67 -15.73
N GLY A 158 6.27 -20.66 -14.84
CA GLY A 158 6.91 -21.96 -15.09
C GLY A 158 8.42 -21.98 -14.84
N THR A 159 9.02 -20.86 -14.43
CA THR A 159 10.41 -20.81 -13.98
C THR A 159 10.50 -20.64 -12.46
N GLU A 160 11.64 -21.01 -11.86
CA GLU A 160 11.91 -20.77 -10.43
C GLU A 160 11.69 -19.30 -10.05
N LYS A 161 11.95 -18.37 -10.99
CA LYS A 161 11.79 -16.93 -10.81
C LYS A 161 10.36 -16.52 -10.49
N SER A 162 9.35 -17.18 -11.06
CA SER A 162 7.94 -16.89 -10.80
C SER A 162 7.52 -17.37 -9.40
N PHE A 163 7.93 -18.58 -9.03
CA PHE A 163 7.70 -19.13 -7.68
C PHE A 163 8.41 -18.31 -6.61
N ARG A 164 9.66 -17.93 -6.86
CA ARG A 164 10.43 -17.04 -6.00
C ARG A 164 9.71 -15.72 -5.76
N ASN A 165 9.24 -15.09 -6.83
CA ASN A 165 8.55 -13.80 -6.72
C ASN A 165 7.22 -13.93 -5.98
N LEU A 166 6.49 -15.03 -6.19
CA LEU A 166 5.27 -15.34 -5.44
C LEU A 166 5.54 -15.49 -3.95
N ILE A 167 6.57 -16.25 -3.56
CA ILE A 167 6.91 -16.49 -2.14
C ILE A 167 7.38 -15.21 -1.46
N ARG A 168 8.08 -14.34 -2.18
CA ARG A 168 8.41 -12.99 -1.70
C ARG A 168 7.16 -12.14 -1.44
N CYS A 169 6.06 -12.34 -2.17
CA CYS A 169 4.79 -11.65 -1.88
C CYS A 169 4.17 -12.09 -0.53
N PHE A 170 4.52 -13.30 -0.05
CA PHE A 170 4.19 -13.78 1.30
C PHE A 170 5.17 -13.27 2.39
N GLY A 171 6.17 -12.45 2.02
CA GLY A 171 7.18 -11.95 2.95
C GLY A 171 8.30 -12.93 3.28
N ILE A 172 8.38 -14.05 2.56
CA ILE A 172 9.42 -15.08 2.77
C ILE A 172 10.55 -14.85 1.77
N ASP A 173 11.79 -14.77 2.26
CA ASP A 173 12.98 -14.72 1.40
C ASP A 173 13.52 -16.13 1.11
N ASP A 174 14.25 -16.26 0.01
CA ASP A 174 14.78 -17.55 -0.47
C ASP A 174 15.90 -18.11 0.42
N GLU A 175 16.35 -17.34 1.41
CA GLU A 175 17.27 -17.82 2.44
C GLU A 175 16.57 -18.78 3.42
N LEU A 176 15.27 -18.56 3.66
CA LEU A 176 14.46 -19.40 4.55
C LEU A 176 14.02 -20.69 3.86
N VAL A 177 13.63 -20.61 2.58
CA VAL A 177 13.12 -21.77 1.82
C VAL A 177 13.84 -21.88 0.49
N ARG A 178 14.48 -23.03 0.26
CA ARG A 178 15.16 -23.37 -1.00
C ARG A 178 14.38 -24.44 -1.74
N PHE A 179 14.04 -24.16 -3.00
CA PHE A 179 13.37 -25.11 -3.88
C PHE A 179 14.37 -25.76 -4.81
N ASN A 180 14.36 -27.09 -4.82
CA ASN A 180 15.02 -27.87 -5.85
C ASN A 180 13.94 -28.35 -6.83
N ILE A 181 13.90 -27.76 -8.03
CA ILE A 181 12.93 -28.11 -9.06
C ILE A 181 13.60 -29.11 -10.01
N TYR A 182 13.01 -30.28 -10.15
CA TYR A 182 13.47 -31.32 -11.07
C TYR A 182 12.40 -31.54 -12.15
N GLY A 183 12.80 -31.46 -13.42
CA GLY A 183 11.93 -31.82 -14.53
C GLY A 183 11.92 -33.33 -14.73
N GLU A 184 10.74 -33.92 -14.86
CA GLU A 184 10.61 -35.33 -15.22
C GLU A 184 11.11 -35.54 -16.66
N ASN A 185 12.02 -36.50 -16.84
CA ASN A 185 12.64 -36.83 -18.15
C ASN A 185 13.30 -35.63 -18.87
N ALA A 186 13.79 -34.64 -18.12
CA ALA A 186 14.48 -33.49 -18.67
C ALA A 186 16.01 -33.64 -18.56
N LEU A 187 16.74 -33.42 -19.67
CA LEU A 187 18.20 -33.31 -19.66
C LEU A 187 18.62 -31.99 -19.00
N TYR A 188 19.04 -32.05 -17.74
CA TYR A 188 19.53 -30.88 -17.01
C TYR A 188 20.96 -30.54 -17.43
N LYS A 189 21.18 -29.33 -17.95
CA LYS A 189 22.52 -28.82 -18.23
C LYS A 189 23.09 -28.19 -16.97
N LEU A 190 24.13 -28.79 -16.40
CA LEU A 190 24.92 -28.16 -15.36
C LEU A 190 25.56 -26.88 -15.94
N ARG A 191 25.20 -25.73 -15.37
CA ARG A 191 25.73 -24.42 -15.70
C ARG A 191 26.15 -23.74 -14.41
N ASP A 192 27.18 -22.90 -14.49
CA ASP A 192 27.57 -22.06 -13.37
C ASP A 192 26.53 -20.96 -13.16
N ASN A 193 25.67 -21.17 -12.16
CA ASN A 193 24.67 -20.21 -11.75
C ASN A 193 25.18 -19.49 -10.50
N TYR A 194 25.60 -18.23 -10.67
CA TYR A 194 26.00 -17.40 -9.55
C TYR A 194 24.80 -16.72 -8.93
N ARG A 195 24.78 -16.64 -7.60
CA ARG A 195 23.74 -15.94 -6.86
C ARG A 195 24.40 -15.01 -5.85
N SER A 196 23.96 -13.76 -5.83
CA SER A 196 24.35 -12.84 -4.78
C SER A 196 23.58 -13.20 -3.50
N THR A 197 24.30 -13.39 -2.41
CA THR A 197 23.76 -13.64 -1.08
C THR A 197 24.43 -12.68 -0.11
N VAL A 198 23.67 -12.16 0.85
CA VAL A 198 24.22 -11.27 1.86
C VAL A 198 24.89 -12.15 2.92
N VAL A 199 26.22 -12.18 2.93
CA VAL A 199 26.98 -12.84 3.99
C VAL A 199 27.37 -11.77 4.99
N ASN A 200 26.73 -11.79 6.16
CA ASN A 200 27.14 -10.96 7.28
C ASN A 200 28.53 -11.40 7.74
N LYS A 201 29.52 -10.54 7.53
CA LYS A 201 30.87 -10.72 8.04
C LYS A 201 31.08 -9.78 9.21
N ASN A 202 31.54 -10.33 10.32
CA ASN A 202 31.99 -9.52 11.43
C ASN A 202 33.30 -8.85 11.00
N VAL A 203 33.25 -7.53 10.82
CA VAL A 203 34.41 -6.71 10.51
C VAL A 203 34.74 -5.83 11.70
N ILE A 204 36.02 -5.56 11.90
CA ILE A 204 36.49 -4.65 12.94
C ILE A 204 36.67 -3.30 12.27
N ASN A 205 36.02 -2.27 12.81
CA ASN A 205 36.09 -0.91 12.31
C ASN A 205 37.27 -0.17 12.96
N PHE A 206 38.23 0.25 12.13
CA PHE A 206 39.39 1.05 12.51
C PHE A 206 39.33 2.47 11.91
N ASP A 207 38.16 3.07 11.75
CA ASP A 207 38.02 4.43 11.20
C ASP A 207 38.20 5.52 12.28
N ASN A 208 38.18 5.15 13.56
CA ASN A 208 38.32 6.08 14.69
C ASN A 208 39.72 5.95 15.35
N PRO A 209 40.46 7.06 15.56
CA PRO A 209 41.79 7.06 16.18
C PRO A 209 41.91 6.29 17.51
N ASP A 210 40.84 6.26 18.31
CA ASP A 210 40.83 5.57 19.61
C ASP A 210 40.90 4.04 19.49
N ARG A 211 40.71 3.49 18.29
CA ARG A 211 40.63 2.05 18.03
C ARG A 211 41.88 1.49 17.33
N PHE A 212 42.85 2.33 16.98
CA PHE A 212 44.03 1.93 16.22
C PHE A 212 44.98 1.01 17.01
N SER A 213 44.89 1.02 18.35
CA SER A 213 45.69 0.20 19.25
C SER A 213 44.99 -1.09 19.71
N ALA A 214 43.82 -1.42 19.14
CA ALA A 214 43.07 -2.60 19.57
C ALA A 214 43.78 -3.90 19.12
N ASN A 215 43.99 -4.81 20.09
CA ASN A 215 44.56 -6.14 19.83
C ASN A 215 43.45 -7.16 19.58
N ILE A 216 43.59 -7.95 18.52
CA ILE A 216 42.61 -8.97 18.11
C ILE A 216 43.10 -10.35 18.58
N TYR A 217 42.23 -11.10 19.25
CA TYR A 217 42.46 -12.49 19.60
C TYR A 217 41.61 -13.38 18.70
N GLN A 218 42.23 -14.33 18.00
CA GLN A 218 41.56 -15.18 17.00
C GLN A 218 40.75 -16.33 17.62
N TYR A 219 41.01 -16.67 18.90
CA TYR A 219 40.31 -17.74 19.61
C TYR A 219 39.93 -17.31 21.03
N PRO A 220 38.76 -17.73 21.56
CA PRO A 220 38.33 -17.40 22.92
C PRO A 220 39.16 -18.11 24.01
N SER A 221 39.91 -19.16 23.67
CA SER A 221 40.76 -19.91 24.61
C SER A 221 41.98 -20.51 23.92
N GLY A 222 43.03 -19.71 23.72
CA GLY A 222 44.31 -20.17 23.20
C GLY A 222 45.35 -19.07 23.25
N SER A 223 46.51 -19.36 23.83
CA SER A 223 47.61 -18.41 24.04
C SER A 223 48.44 -18.15 22.77
N GLU A 224 47.83 -18.26 21.59
CA GLU A 224 48.48 -18.03 20.30
C GLU A 224 48.10 -16.64 19.78
N ILE A 225 49.12 -15.79 19.62
CA ILE A 225 48.98 -14.43 19.10
C ILE A 225 49.17 -14.49 17.59
N GLY A 226 48.06 -14.50 16.85
CA GLY A 226 48.08 -14.32 15.39
C GLY A 226 47.98 -12.84 15.04
N TYR A 227 48.98 -12.30 14.35
CA TYR A 227 48.91 -10.94 13.80
C TYR A 227 48.30 -10.97 12.40
N LEU A 228 47.17 -10.28 12.21
CA LEU A 228 46.65 -10.00 10.88
C LEU A 228 47.39 -8.78 10.31
N THR A 229 48.27 -9.00 9.33
CA THR A 229 48.93 -7.92 8.61
C THR A 229 47.90 -7.22 7.72
N GLY A 230 47.62 -5.95 8.02
CA GLY A 230 46.80 -5.09 7.15
C GLY A 230 47.53 -4.87 5.82
N SER A 231 46.93 -5.34 4.71
CA SER A 231 47.37 -4.98 3.37
C SER A 231 46.72 -3.64 2.97
N THR A 232 47.54 -2.64 2.67
CA THR A 232 47.10 -1.36 2.07
C THR A 232 47.01 -1.44 0.53
N ALA A 233 47.25 -2.61 -0.07
CA ALA A 233 47.08 -2.78 -1.50
C ALA A 233 45.59 -2.89 -1.83
N LEU A 234 45.04 -1.82 -2.40
CA LEU A 234 43.77 -1.83 -3.12
C LEU A 234 43.93 -2.69 -4.38
N THR A 235 43.36 -3.89 -4.38
CA THR A 235 43.06 -4.70 -5.57
C THR A 235 41.57 -4.83 -5.74
#